data_AF-A0A328CAV1-F1
#
_entry.id   AF-A0A328CAV1-F1
#
_cell.length_a   1.000
_cell.length_b   1.000
_cell.length_c   1.000
_cell.angle_alpha   90.00
_cell.angle_beta   90.00
_cell.angle_gamma   90.00
#
_symmetry.space_group_name_H-M   'P 1'
#
loop_
_entity.id
_entity.type
_entity.pdbx_description
1 polymer ?
#
loop_
_entity_poly.entity_id
_entity_poly.type
_entity_poly.pdbx_seq_one_letter_code
_entity_poly.pdbx_strand_id
1 'polypeptide(L)'
;MQLPDLQGFWQDSDYGRREYVDEPPSDGMVAEVERELGYRLPEAYVALARIQNGGIPERTSHRTREATSWAEDHIAITGIYSIGRAKRCSLLGGFGSRFWIEEWGYPEIGIYFADCPSAGHDMMCLDYRECGPEGEPRVVHVDQEGDYAITPVAESFEAFIRGLESDEAFDLE
;
A
#
# COMPACT_ATOMS: atom_id res chain seq x y z
N MET A 1 10.75 13.70 11.21
CA MET A 1 11.02 12.56 10.31
C MET A 1 11.23 13.13 8.91
N GLN A 2 12.32 12.81 8.23
CA GLN A 2 12.62 13.36 6.90
C GLN A 2 12.52 12.22 5.89
N LEU A 3 11.45 12.22 5.09
CA LEU A 3 11.24 11.27 3.99
C LEU A 3 12.45 11.29 3.03
N PRO A 4 12.72 10.20 2.29
CA PRO A 4 13.80 10.17 1.30
C PRO A 4 13.64 11.30 0.26
N ASP A 5 14.67 11.53 -0.55
CA ASP A 5 14.51 12.39 -1.74
C ASP A 5 13.45 11.75 -2.65
N LEU A 6 12.25 12.33 -2.67
CA LEU A 6 11.10 11.83 -3.43
C LEU A 6 11.14 12.29 -4.89
N GLN A 7 12.20 12.99 -5.31
CA GLN A 7 12.40 13.34 -6.70
C GLN A 7 12.55 12.06 -7.53
N GLY A 8 11.60 11.84 -8.46
CA GLY A 8 11.55 10.60 -9.25
C GLY A 8 11.04 9.38 -8.48
N PHE A 9 10.32 9.57 -7.36
CA PHE A 9 9.67 8.46 -6.68
C PHE A 9 8.45 7.95 -7.45
N TRP A 10 7.69 8.83 -8.08
CA TRP A 10 6.47 8.49 -8.82
C TRP A 10 6.70 8.44 -10.31
N GLN A 11 6.17 7.41 -10.95
CA GLN A 11 6.06 7.30 -12.38
C GLN A 11 5.00 8.27 -12.91
N ASP A 12 5.38 9.06 -13.91
CA ASP A 12 4.45 9.91 -14.63
C ASP A 12 3.72 9.11 -15.72
N SER A 13 2.55 8.57 -15.39
CA SER A 13 1.70 7.84 -16.33
C SER A 13 0.25 8.33 -16.30
N ASP A 14 -0.39 8.37 -17.47
CA ASP A 14 -1.81 8.71 -17.61
C ASP A 14 -2.70 7.78 -16.79
N TYR A 15 -2.33 6.49 -16.73
CA TYR A 15 -3.04 5.50 -15.94
C TYR A 15 -2.93 5.80 -14.44
N GLY A 16 -1.72 6.05 -13.93
CA GLY A 16 -1.49 6.44 -12.53
C GLY A 16 -2.29 7.67 -12.13
N ARG A 17 -2.24 8.73 -12.96
CA ARG A 17 -2.98 9.98 -12.75
C ARG A 17 -4.50 9.76 -12.72
N ARG A 18 -5.02 8.86 -13.56
CA ARG A 18 -6.45 8.58 -13.65
C ARG A 18 -6.94 7.76 -12.45
N GLU A 19 -6.30 6.64 -12.16
CA GLU A 19 -6.81 5.63 -11.23
C GLU A 19 -6.41 5.87 -9.76
N TYR A 20 -5.24 6.47 -9.51
CA TYR A 20 -4.66 6.55 -8.15
C TYR A 20 -4.50 7.99 -7.66
N VAL A 21 -3.89 8.87 -8.48
CA VAL A 21 -3.45 10.19 -8.01
C VAL A 21 -4.65 11.12 -7.76
N ASP A 22 -4.82 11.51 -6.51
CA ASP A 22 -5.83 12.49 -6.07
C ASP A 22 -5.17 13.80 -5.60
N GLU A 23 -5.97 14.80 -5.26
CA GLU A 23 -5.49 16.03 -4.61
C GLU A 23 -4.82 15.70 -3.26
N PRO A 24 -3.74 16.41 -2.87
CA PRO A 24 -3.14 16.25 -1.55
C PRO A 24 -4.18 16.34 -0.42
N PRO A 25 -4.19 15.40 0.54
CA PRO A 25 -5.24 15.35 1.53
C PRO A 25 -5.07 16.49 2.54
N SER A 26 -6.18 17.15 2.87
CA SER A 26 -6.23 18.04 4.02
C SER A 26 -6.28 17.25 5.33
N ASP A 27 -5.94 17.89 6.45
CA ASP A 27 -6.05 17.27 7.78
C ASP A 27 -7.47 16.75 8.06
N GLY A 28 -8.50 17.47 7.58
CA GLY A 28 -9.89 17.06 7.71
C GLY A 28 -10.22 15.79 6.91
N MET A 29 -9.66 15.66 5.70
CA MET A 29 -9.79 14.46 4.88
C MET A 29 -9.10 13.26 5.54
N VAL A 30 -7.88 13.45 6.07
CA VAL A 30 -7.16 12.39 6.80
C VAL A 30 -8.00 11.90 7.99
N ALA A 31 -8.48 12.81 8.83
CA ALA A 31 -9.30 12.47 10.00
C ALA A 31 -10.63 11.78 9.62
N GLU A 32 -11.23 12.13 8.47
CA GLU A 32 -12.41 11.46 7.96
C GLU A 32 -12.11 10.02 7.54
N VAL A 33 -11.02 9.81 6.79
CA VAL A 33 -10.58 8.49 6.35
C VAL A 33 -10.24 7.60 7.53
N GLU A 34 -9.45 8.09 8.50
CA GLU A 34 -9.10 7.35 9.71
C GLU A 34 -10.34 6.93 10.51
N ARG A 35 -11.31 7.84 10.66
CA ARG A 35 -12.56 7.55 11.37
C ARG A 35 -13.41 6.51 10.65
N GLU A 36 -13.47 6.54 9.32
CA GLU A 36 -14.28 5.59 8.54
C GLU A 36 -13.62 4.20 8.48
N LEU A 37 -12.29 4.14 8.40
CA LEU A 37 -11.53 2.89 8.44
C LEU A 37 -11.40 2.31 9.86
N GLY A 38 -11.48 3.16 10.88
CA GLY A 38 -11.25 2.76 12.29
C GLY A 38 -9.78 2.59 12.66
N TYR A 39 -8.87 3.14 11.86
CA TYR A 39 -7.41 3.01 12.01
C TYR A 39 -6.75 4.37 11.79
N ARG A 40 -5.76 4.71 12.63
CA ARG A 40 -4.89 5.85 12.43
C ARG A 40 -3.90 5.55 11.30
N LEU A 41 -3.76 6.45 10.34
CA LEU A 41 -2.84 6.27 9.22
C LEU A 41 -1.38 6.48 9.67
N PRO A 42 -0.41 5.71 9.10
CA PRO A 42 1.00 5.94 9.35
C PRO A 42 1.40 7.38 9.00
N GLU A 43 2.20 8.02 9.86
CA GLU A 43 2.62 9.41 9.64
C GLU A 43 3.38 9.58 8.31
N ALA A 44 4.18 8.57 7.95
CA ALA A 44 4.90 8.54 6.68
C ALA A 44 3.97 8.45 5.46
N TYR A 45 2.82 7.77 5.57
CA TYR A 45 1.85 7.69 4.49
C TYR A 45 1.16 9.03 4.27
N VAL A 46 0.73 9.68 5.36
CA VAL A 46 0.16 11.04 5.29
C VAL A 46 1.19 12.03 4.74
N ALA A 47 2.44 11.97 5.18
CA ALA A 47 3.50 12.84 4.71
C ALA A 47 3.81 12.64 3.21
N LEU A 48 3.85 11.38 2.73
CA LEU A 48 3.99 11.07 1.31
C LEU A 48 2.80 11.63 0.51
N ALA A 49 1.57 11.41 0.99
CA ALA A 49 0.35 11.85 0.33
C ALA A 49 0.23 13.38 0.21
N ARG A 50 0.84 14.14 1.13
CA ARG A 50 0.91 15.61 1.01
C ARG A 50 1.81 16.10 -0.13
N ILE A 51 2.74 15.27 -0.59
CA ILE A 51 3.61 15.57 -1.72
C ILE A 51 2.93 15.09 -3.01
N GLN A 52 2.45 13.86 -3.03
CA GLN A 52 1.54 13.36 -4.05
C GLN A 52 0.66 12.26 -3.45
N ASN A 53 -0.66 12.40 -3.60
CA ASN A 53 -1.63 11.52 -2.98
C ASN A 53 -1.94 10.32 -3.86
N GLY A 54 -1.24 9.22 -3.64
CA GLY A 54 -1.34 8.00 -4.45
C GLY A 54 -0.58 8.09 -5.77
N GLY A 55 -0.48 6.97 -6.46
CA GLY A 55 0.21 6.87 -7.75
C GLY A 55 0.96 5.55 -7.92
N ILE A 56 1.76 5.48 -8.97
CA ILE A 56 2.60 4.33 -9.28
C ILE A 56 4.04 4.72 -8.97
N PRO A 57 4.74 4.04 -8.05
CA PRO A 57 6.15 4.30 -7.82
C PRO A 57 7.01 3.93 -9.06
N GLU A 58 8.15 4.58 -9.26
CA GLU A 58 9.16 4.17 -10.25
C GLU A 58 9.87 2.87 -9.84
N ARG A 59 9.86 2.55 -8.54
CA ARG A 59 10.43 1.35 -7.95
C ARG A 59 9.32 0.54 -7.30
N THR A 60 9.07 -0.64 -7.81
CA THR A 60 7.85 -1.40 -7.53
C THR A 60 8.09 -2.70 -6.78
N SER A 61 9.34 -3.11 -6.60
CA SER A 61 9.67 -4.38 -5.95
C SER A 61 10.24 -4.18 -4.55
N HIS A 62 10.01 -5.13 -3.64
CA HIS A 62 10.54 -5.10 -2.28
C HIS A 62 10.98 -6.50 -1.86
N ARG A 63 12.17 -6.61 -1.26
CA ARG A 63 12.68 -7.88 -0.75
C ARG A 63 11.82 -8.41 0.40
N THR A 64 11.63 -9.72 0.43
CA THR A 64 11.04 -10.45 1.55
C THR A 64 12.01 -11.53 2.03
N ARG A 65 11.91 -11.93 3.29
CA ARG A 65 12.69 -13.05 3.83
C ARG A 65 11.98 -14.40 3.67
N GLU A 66 10.71 -14.33 3.31
CA GLU A 66 9.80 -15.45 3.18
C GLU A 66 9.28 -15.45 1.74
N ALA A 67 9.21 -16.63 1.15
CA ALA A 67 8.71 -16.82 -0.20
C ALA A 67 7.21 -16.49 -0.27
N THR A 68 6.81 -15.90 -1.39
CA THR A 68 5.41 -15.75 -1.79
C THR A 68 5.02 -16.89 -2.72
N SER A 69 3.77 -16.91 -3.20
CA SER A 69 3.33 -17.90 -4.19
C SER A 69 4.06 -17.80 -5.53
N TRP A 70 4.66 -16.66 -5.85
CA TRP A 70 5.23 -16.38 -7.17
C TRP A 70 6.71 -15.99 -7.15
N ALA A 71 7.30 -15.67 -5.99
CA ALA A 71 8.72 -15.35 -5.86
C ALA A 71 9.32 -15.90 -4.56
N GLU A 72 10.60 -16.27 -4.60
CA GLU A 72 11.30 -16.81 -3.44
C GLU A 72 11.70 -15.74 -2.41
N ASP A 73 11.92 -14.50 -2.84
CA ASP A 73 12.59 -13.47 -2.03
C ASP A 73 12.06 -12.04 -2.21
N HIS A 74 10.91 -11.85 -2.89
CA HIS A 74 10.35 -10.52 -3.09
C HIS A 74 8.83 -10.48 -3.32
N ILE A 75 8.30 -9.26 -3.24
CA ILE A 75 6.97 -8.87 -3.73
C ILE A 75 7.12 -7.74 -4.75
N ALA A 76 6.03 -7.46 -5.46
CA ALA A 76 5.89 -6.32 -6.34
C ALA A 76 4.55 -5.62 -6.10
N ILE A 77 4.51 -4.31 -6.30
CA ILE A 77 3.30 -3.48 -6.30
C ILE A 77 3.11 -2.81 -7.65
N THR A 78 1.87 -2.46 -7.99
CA THR A 78 1.54 -1.71 -9.22
C THR A 78 0.98 -0.32 -8.95
N GLY A 79 0.66 0.00 -7.70
CA GLY A 79 0.23 1.33 -7.30
C GLY A 79 -0.09 1.44 -5.82
N ILE A 80 0.15 2.63 -5.27
CA ILE A 80 -0.20 3.00 -3.90
C ILE A 80 -1.48 3.83 -3.95
N TYR A 81 -2.44 3.49 -3.09
CA TYR A 81 -3.74 4.14 -3.04
C TYR A 81 -3.61 5.58 -2.55
N SER A 82 -4.50 6.44 -3.03
CA SER A 82 -4.68 7.78 -2.46
C SER A 82 -5.47 7.73 -1.15
N ILE A 83 -5.13 8.61 -0.23
CA ILE A 83 -5.93 8.94 0.95
C ILE A 83 -7.12 9.79 0.48
N GLY A 84 -8.31 9.20 0.48
CA GLY A 84 -9.52 9.88 0.03
C GLY A 84 -10.56 8.89 -0.46
N ARG A 85 -11.49 9.41 -1.27
CA ARG A 85 -12.64 8.66 -1.81
C ARG A 85 -12.93 8.91 -3.29
N ALA A 86 -12.26 9.89 -3.92
CA ALA A 86 -12.63 10.31 -5.28
C ALA A 86 -12.13 9.33 -6.35
N LYS A 87 -11.00 8.67 -6.08
CA LYS A 87 -10.38 7.72 -7.00
C LYS A 87 -10.83 6.30 -6.74
N ARG A 88 -10.80 5.48 -7.80
CA ARG A 88 -11.14 4.05 -7.69
C ARG A 88 -10.15 3.35 -6.76
N CYS A 89 -8.86 3.60 -6.96
CA CYS A 89 -7.75 3.14 -6.09
C CYS A 89 -7.45 4.20 -5.03
N SER A 90 -8.43 4.47 -4.16
CA SER A 90 -8.27 5.27 -2.94
C SER A 90 -8.74 4.46 -1.74
N LEU A 91 -8.30 4.82 -0.53
CA LEU A 91 -8.58 4.06 0.69
C LEU A 91 -10.08 3.87 0.98
N LEU A 92 -10.91 4.85 0.60
CA LEU A 92 -12.38 4.78 0.66
C LEU A 92 -13.03 4.70 -0.74
N GLY A 93 -12.23 4.38 -1.76
CA GLY A 93 -12.66 4.27 -3.14
C GLY A 93 -13.37 2.95 -3.45
N GLY A 94 -13.63 2.72 -4.74
CA GLY A 94 -14.27 1.49 -5.21
C GLY A 94 -13.46 0.23 -4.93
N PHE A 95 -12.15 0.34 -4.79
CA PHE A 95 -11.24 -0.73 -4.39
C PHE A 95 -10.64 -0.50 -2.99
N GLY A 96 -11.32 0.27 -2.13
CA GLY A 96 -10.89 0.43 -0.73
C GLY A 96 -10.95 -0.87 0.08
N SER A 97 -10.46 -0.84 1.32
CA SER A 97 -10.35 -2.04 2.17
C SER A 97 -11.67 -2.80 2.34
N ARG A 98 -12.81 -2.09 2.44
CA ARG A 98 -14.14 -2.72 2.54
C ARG A 98 -14.45 -3.63 1.35
N PHE A 99 -14.10 -3.22 0.13
CA PHE A 99 -14.34 -4.05 -1.06
C PHE A 99 -13.56 -5.36 -0.98
N TRP A 100 -12.26 -5.29 -0.65
CA TRP A 100 -11.43 -6.48 -0.56
C TRP A 100 -11.89 -7.43 0.55
N ILE A 101 -12.32 -6.88 1.69
CA ILE A 101 -12.81 -7.69 2.82
C ILE A 101 -14.17 -8.32 2.52
N GLU A 102 -15.16 -7.51 2.13
CA GLU A 102 -16.55 -7.97 2.00
C GLU A 102 -16.79 -8.78 0.72
N GLU A 103 -16.20 -8.37 -0.40
CA GLU A 103 -16.45 -8.97 -1.71
C GLU A 103 -15.42 -10.06 -2.07
N TRP A 104 -14.18 -9.91 -1.61
CA TRP A 104 -13.08 -10.83 -1.92
C TRP A 104 -12.60 -11.67 -0.73
N GLY A 105 -13.19 -11.49 0.45
CA GLY A 105 -12.91 -12.31 1.63
C GLY A 105 -11.56 -12.06 2.28
N TYR A 106 -10.87 -10.97 1.93
CA TYR A 106 -9.60 -10.62 2.58
C TYR A 106 -9.79 -10.40 4.09
N PRO A 107 -8.80 -10.79 4.91
CA PRO A 107 -8.95 -10.73 6.36
C PRO A 107 -8.98 -9.28 6.88
N GLU A 108 -9.89 -9.01 7.82
CA GLU A 108 -10.04 -7.68 8.44
C GLU A 108 -8.93 -7.41 9.48
N ILE A 109 -7.71 -7.19 9.00
CA ILE A 109 -6.51 -6.99 9.83
C ILE A 109 -6.00 -5.54 9.84
N GLY A 110 -6.58 -4.69 8.99
CA GLY A 110 -6.14 -3.32 8.81
C GLY A 110 -6.52 -2.70 7.47
N ILE A 111 -5.58 -1.97 6.87
CA ILE A 111 -5.84 -1.17 5.67
C ILE A 111 -5.11 -1.75 4.46
N TYR A 112 -5.86 -2.18 3.45
CA TYR A 112 -5.33 -2.50 2.13
C TYR A 112 -5.02 -1.23 1.35
N PHE A 113 -3.76 -1.04 0.96
CA PHE A 113 -3.24 0.26 0.51
C PHE A 113 -2.47 0.24 -0.80
N ALA A 114 -2.11 -0.94 -1.33
CA ALA A 114 -1.43 -1.02 -2.62
C ALA A 114 -1.82 -2.28 -3.38
N ASP A 115 -2.00 -2.12 -4.69
CA ASP A 115 -2.26 -3.20 -5.64
C ASP A 115 -0.96 -3.94 -5.96
N CYS A 116 -1.08 -5.25 -6.22
CA CYS A 116 -0.01 -6.09 -6.76
C CYS A 116 -0.30 -6.45 -8.23
N PRO A 117 0.68 -6.97 -9.00
CA PRO A 117 0.50 -7.29 -10.43
C PRO A 117 -0.59 -8.33 -10.75
N SER A 118 -1.03 -9.09 -9.75
CA SER A 118 -1.99 -10.20 -9.90
C SER A 118 -3.44 -9.78 -10.13
N ALA A 119 -3.73 -8.47 -10.18
CA ALA A 119 -5.08 -7.92 -10.30
C ALA A 119 -6.01 -8.31 -9.12
N GLY A 120 -5.47 -8.30 -7.90
CA GLY A 120 -6.22 -8.47 -6.64
C GLY A 120 -6.20 -9.88 -6.06
N HIS A 121 -5.45 -10.82 -6.66
CA HIS A 121 -5.19 -12.14 -6.07
C HIS A 121 -4.14 -12.07 -4.95
N ASP A 122 -3.42 -10.96 -4.86
CA ASP A 122 -2.62 -10.58 -3.70
C ASP A 122 -2.67 -9.06 -3.48
N MET A 123 -2.49 -8.65 -2.22
CA MET A 123 -2.61 -7.25 -1.80
C MET A 123 -1.60 -6.90 -0.70
N MET A 124 -1.18 -5.63 -0.67
CA MET A 124 -0.42 -5.09 0.45
C MET A 124 -1.35 -4.50 1.51
N CYS A 125 -1.07 -4.83 2.77
CA CYS A 125 -1.87 -4.42 3.92
C CYS A 125 -1.01 -3.77 5.02
N LEU A 126 -1.52 -2.71 5.62
CA LEU A 126 -1.09 -2.19 6.91
C LEU A 126 -1.73 -3.06 7.99
N ASP A 127 -0.95 -3.92 8.65
CA ASP A 127 -1.43 -4.89 9.64
C ASP A 127 -1.38 -4.32 11.06
N TYR A 128 -2.56 -4.08 11.64
CA TYR A 128 -2.73 -3.47 12.96
C TYR A 128 -2.98 -4.50 14.07
N ARG A 129 -2.97 -5.81 13.79
CA ARG A 129 -3.29 -6.85 14.78
C ARG A 129 -2.44 -6.78 16.05
N GLU A 130 -1.17 -6.40 15.92
CA GLU A 130 -0.22 -6.33 17.04
C GLU A 130 -0.21 -4.97 17.72
N CYS A 131 -0.24 -3.87 16.96
CA CYS A 131 -0.11 -2.52 17.51
C CYS A 131 -1.44 -1.86 17.89
N GLY A 132 -2.57 -2.43 17.44
CA GLY A 132 -3.91 -1.87 17.62
C GLY A 132 -4.17 -0.65 16.73
N PRO A 133 -5.42 -0.15 16.68
CA PRO A 133 -5.85 0.81 15.67
C PRO A 133 -5.19 2.18 15.72
N GLU A 134 -4.52 2.51 16.82
CA GLU A 134 -3.82 3.79 17.04
C GLU A 134 -2.29 3.68 16.90
N GLY A 135 -1.78 2.46 16.68
CA GLY A 135 -0.35 2.17 16.62
C GLY A 135 0.27 2.37 15.22
N GLU A 136 1.58 2.22 15.13
CA GLU A 136 2.29 2.15 13.85
C GLU A 136 2.21 0.71 13.33
N PRO A 137 1.52 0.44 12.22
CA PRO A 137 1.35 -0.91 11.67
C PRO A 137 2.60 -1.35 10.92
N ARG A 138 2.83 -2.66 10.91
CA ARG A 138 3.76 -3.28 9.96
C ARG A 138 3.10 -3.38 8.58
N VAL A 139 3.90 -3.58 7.54
CA VAL A 139 3.44 -3.87 6.19
C VAL A 139 3.53 -5.36 5.94
N VAL A 140 2.43 -5.95 5.48
CA VAL A 140 2.34 -7.36 5.10
C VAL A 140 1.80 -7.50 3.67
N HIS A 141 2.16 -8.60 3.03
CA HIS A 141 1.55 -9.11 1.83
C HIS A 141 0.49 -10.15 2.23
N VAL A 142 -0.65 -10.16 1.53
CA VAL A 142 -1.72 -11.14 1.74
C VAL A 142 -2.03 -11.82 0.42
N ASP A 143 -1.86 -13.13 0.38
CA ASP A 143 -2.04 -13.96 -0.82
C ASP A 143 -3.37 -14.72 -0.77
N GLN A 144 -4.33 -14.31 -1.59
CA GLN A 144 -5.65 -14.92 -1.63
C GLN A 144 -5.62 -16.36 -2.16
N GLU A 145 -4.73 -16.68 -3.10
CA GLU A 145 -4.60 -18.03 -3.66
C GLU A 145 -3.93 -19.00 -2.67
N GLY A 146 -3.11 -18.44 -1.77
CA GLY A 146 -2.46 -19.13 -0.66
C GLY A 146 -3.30 -19.27 0.62
N ASP A 147 -4.63 -19.29 0.54
CA ASP A 147 -5.55 -19.30 1.70
C ASP A 147 -5.38 -18.07 2.61
N TYR A 148 -5.23 -16.89 1.98
CA TYR A 148 -4.95 -15.61 2.64
C TYR A 148 -3.69 -15.66 3.50
N ALA A 149 -2.64 -16.38 3.04
CA ALA A 149 -1.34 -16.41 3.69
C ALA A 149 -0.80 -14.98 3.86
N ILE A 150 -0.28 -14.69 5.05
CA ILE A 150 0.20 -13.35 5.42
C ILE A 150 1.71 -13.40 5.57
N THR A 151 2.41 -12.66 4.72
CA THR A 151 3.87 -12.59 4.69
C THR A 151 4.34 -11.21 5.19
N PRO A 152 5.16 -11.12 6.25
CA PRO A 152 5.74 -9.86 6.70
C PRO A 152 6.69 -9.27 5.65
N VAL A 153 6.55 -7.96 5.36
CA VAL A 153 7.37 -7.28 4.34
C VAL A 153 8.23 -6.17 4.95
N ALA A 154 7.66 -5.32 5.81
CA ALA A 154 8.41 -4.27 6.48
C ALA A 154 7.82 -3.92 7.85
N GLU A 155 8.65 -3.42 8.76
CA GLU A 155 8.24 -3.05 10.13
C GLU A 155 7.37 -1.79 10.20
N SER A 156 7.33 -0.99 9.13
CA SER A 156 6.49 0.21 9.03
C SER A 156 6.27 0.61 7.58
N PHE A 157 5.30 1.49 7.32
CA PHE A 157 5.10 2.07 5.99
C PHE A 157 6.34 2.84 5.51
N GLU A 158 7.04 3.54 6.40
CA GLU A 158 8.29 4.22 6.05
C GLU A 158 9.39 3.24 5.64
N ALA A 159 9.53 2.13 6.36
CA ALA A 159 10.51 1.11 6.00
C ALA A 159 10.18 0.50 4.62
N PHE A 160 8.90 0.24 4.35
CA PHE A 160 8.43 -0.27 3.07
C PHE A 160 8.77 0.65 1.89
N ILE A 161 8.35 1.91 1.93
CA ILE A 161 8.60 2.87 0.82
C ILE A 161 10.08 3.15 0.60
N ARG A 162 10.92 3.05 1.64
CA ARG A 162 12.39 3.16 1.51
C ARG A 162 13.05 1.91 0.96
N GLY A 163 12.44 0.75 1.15
CA GLY A 163 12.93 -0.54 0.67
C GLY A 163 12.51 -0.87 -0.77
N LEU A 164 11.73 -0.02 -1.42
CA LEU A 164 11.35 -0.20 -2.82
C LEU A 164 12.58 -0.08 -3.75
N GLU A 165 12.77 -1.11 -4.55
CA GLU A 165 13.84 -1.30 -5.53
C GLU A 165 13.25 -1.40 -6.96
N SER A 166 14.11 -1.19 -7.97
CA SER A 166 13.74 -1.46 -9.36
C SER A 166 13.56 -2.96 -9.56
N ASP A 167 12.63 -3.37 -10.43
CA ASP A 167 12.44 -4.77 -10.80
C ASP A 167 13.73 -5.40 -11.37
N GLU A 168 14.58 -4.58 -12.02
CA GLU A 168 15.91 -5.00 -12.52
C GLU A 168 16.84 -5.56 -11.41
N ALA A 169 16.58 -5.24 -10.13
CA ALA A 169 17.34 -5.79 -9.00
C ALA A 169 17.01 -7.26 -8.69
N PHE A 170 15.97 -7.80 -9.36
CA PHE A 170 15.43 -9.15 -9.20
C PHE A 170 15.48 -9.96 -10.51
N ASP A 171 15.71 -9.31 -11.66
CA ASP A 171 15.93 -9.96 -12.96
C ASP A 171 17.29 -10.65 -13.11
N LEU A 172 18.15 -10.59 -12.08
CA LEU A 172 19.49 -11.20 -12.11
C LEU A 172 19.44 -12.69 -11.72
N GLU A 173 19.02 -13.53 -12.68
CA GLU A 173 19.44 -14.94 -12.80
C GLU A 173 20.37 -15.13 -14.01
#